data_AF-A0A965INT4-F1
#
_entry.id   AF-A0A965INT4-F1
#
_cell.length_a   1.000
_cell.length_b   1.000
_cell.length_c   1.000
_cell.angle_alpha   90.00
_cell.angle_beta   90.00
_cell.angle_gamma   90.00
#
_symmetry.space_group_name_H-M   'P 1'
#
loop_
_entity.id
_entity.type
_entity.pdbx_description
1 polymer ?
#
loop_
_entity_poly.entity_id
_entity_poly.type
_entity_poly.pdbx_seq_one_letter_code
_entity_poly.pdbx_strand_id
1 'polypeptide(L)' 'MNKMTWLDLYNFLHERANNINAVGTFNWDRPVLVHDANTGDEFTCDTYYVSDNRGDDRLVLITNIEKIFEENS' A
#
# COMPACT_ATOMS: atom_id res chain seq x y z
N MET A 1 9.39 -12.79 -12.25
CA MET A 1 8.75 -12.49 -10.95
C MET A 1 7.27 -12.30 -11.19
N ASN A 2 6.42 -12.96 -10.40
CA ASN A 2 4.98 -12.71 -10.44
C ASN A 2 4.68 -11.38 -9.73
N LYS A 3 3.73 -10.61 -10.25
CA LYS A 3 3.25 -9.38 -9.61
C LYS A 3 2.37 -9.76 -8.42
N MET A 4 2.61 -9.14 -7.27
CA MET A 4 1.74 -9.30 -6.10
C MET A 4 0.33 -8.80 -6.42
N THR A 5 -0.68 -9.56 -6.00
CA THR A 5 -2.10 -9.15 -6.07
C THR A 5 -2.60 -8.63 -4.73
N TRP A 6 -3.77 -7.97 -4.72
CA TRP A 6 -4.44 -7.61 -3.48
C TRP A 6 -4.78 -8.82 -2.58
N LEU A 7 -5.06 -9.98 -3.19
CA LEU A 7 -5.29 -11.22 -2.46
C LEU A 7 -4.02 -11.71 -1.75
N ASP A 8 -2.87 -11.61 -2.41
CA ASP A 8 -1.58 -11.97 -1.80
C ASP A 8 -1.25 -11.07 -0.61
N LEU A 9 -1.45 -9.75 -0.77
CA LEU A 9 -1.25 -8.78 0.31
C LEU A 9 -2.20 -9.05 1.48
N TYR A 10 -3.48 -9.30 1.21
CA TYR A 10 -4.45 -9.67 2.23
C TYR A 10 -4.01 -10.92 2.99
N ASN A 11 -3.63 -11.98 2.29
CA ASN A 11 -3.22 -13.24 2.92
C ASN A 11 -1.99 -13.04 3.81
N PHE A 12 -0.99 -12.27 3.36
CA PHE A 12 0.20 -11.95 4.14
C PHE A 12 -0.15 -11.23 5.45
N LEU A 13 -0.97 -10.17 5.37
CA LEU A 13 -1.38 -9.40 6.55
C LEU A 13 -2.26 -10.25 7.48
N HIS A 14 -3.17 -11.04 6.91
CA HIS A 14 -4.04 -11.94 7.66
C HIS A 14 -3.26 -13.00 8.43
N GLU A 15 -2.31 -13.67 7.79
CA GLU A 15 -1.43 -14.64 8.45
C GLU A 15 -0.64 -13.98 9.57
N ARG A 16 -0.09 -12.78 9.33
CA ARG A 16 0.66 -12.03 10.33
C ARG A 16 -0.20 -11.65 11.55
N ALA A 17 -1.44 -11.25 11.34
CA ALA A 17 -2.39 -10.90 12.40
C ALA A 17 -2.84 -12.11 13.23
N ASN A 18 -2.97 -13.28 12.61
CA ASN A 18 -3.48 -14.49 13.26
C ASN A 18 -2.39 -15.46 13.74
N ASN A 19 -1.12 -15.12 13.53
CA ASN A 19 -0.03 -15.92 14.05
C ASN A 19 0.08 -15.75 15.58
N ILE A 20 -0.48 -16.71 16.31
CA ILE A 20 -0.50 -16.77 17.78
C ILE A 20 0.90 -16.69 18.41
N ASN A 21 1.94 -17.10 17.69
CA ASN A 21 3.32 -17.08 18.16
C ASN A 21 4.01 -15.72 17.93
N ALA A 22 3.35 -14.80 17.19
CA ALA A 22 3.89 -13.51 16.80
C ALA A 22 3.07 -12.33 17.34
N VAL A 23 2.11 -12.59 18.24
CA VAL A 23 1.28 -11.55 18.88
C VAL A 23 2.17 -10.51 19.54
N GLY A 24 1.95 -9.24 19.21
CA GLY A 24 2.73 -8.11 19.73
C GLY A 24 4.11 -7.90 19.09
N THR A 25 4.56 -8.75 18.15
CA THR A 25 5.87 -8.59 17.49
C THR A 25 5.83 -7.64 16.29
N PHE A 26 4.65 -7.43 15.71
CA PHE A 26 4.44 -6.50 14.61
C PHE A 26 3.80 -5.22 15.15
N ASN A 27 4.40 -4.07 14.87
CA ASN A 27 3.85 -2.79 15.26
C ASN A 27 2.84 -2.33 14.21
N TRP A 28 1.56 -2.59 14.47
CA TRP A 28 0.44 -2.25 13.60
C TRP A 28 0.18 -0.75 13.49
N ASP A 29 0.70 0.05 14.42
CA ASP A 29 0.52 1.51 14.43
C ASP A 29 1.57 2.24 13.58
N ARG A 30 2.54 1.51 13.00
CA ARG A 30 3.53 2.11 12.10
C ARG A 30 2.93 2.40 10.72
N PRO A 31 3.31 3.52 10.08
CA PRO A 31 2.93 3.80 8.70
C PRO A 31 3.38 2.71 7.74
N VAL A 32 2.56 2.45 6.72
CA VAL A 32 2.94 1.61 5.59
C VAL A 32 3.89 2.41 4.70
N LEU A 33 5.01 1.77 4.32
CA LEU A 33 6.05 2.37 3.50
C LEU A 33 6.26 1.57 2.21
N VAL A 34 6.50 2.28 1.12
CA VAL A 34 6.98 1.73 -0.15
C VAL A 34 8.48 2.02 -0.24
N HIS A 35 9.27 0.97 -0.44
CA HIS A 35 10.72 1.09 -0.61
C HIS A 35 11.08 1.01 -2.10
N ASP A 36 11.76 2.05 -2.62
CA ASP A 36 12.30 2.05 -3.98
C ASP A 36 13.64 1.31 -3.99
N ALA A 37 13.68 0.13 -4.61
CA ALA A 37 14.89 -0.70 -4.66
C ALA A 37 16.02 -0.11 -5.53
N ASN A 38 15.75 0.89 -6.36
CA ASN A 38 16.73 1.55 -7.20
C ASN A 38 17.41 2.72 -6.48
N THR A 39 16.65 3.53 -5.74
CA THR A 39 17.20 4.69 -5.01
C THR A 39 17.52 4.39 -3.55
N GLY A 40 16.83 3.41 -2.95
CA GLY A 40 16.88 3.10 -1.52
C GLY A 40 15.95 3.98 -0.66
N ASP A 41 15.16 4.86 -1.29
CA ASP A 41 14.26 5.76 -0.58
C ASP A 41 12.98 5.05 -0.12
N GLU A 42 12.42 5.54 0.98
CA GLU A 42 11.14 5.08 1.52
C GLU A 42 10.09 6.18 1.44
N PHE A 43 8.89 5.81 1.01
CA PHE A 43 7.77 6.73 0.83
C PHE A 43 6.55 6.23 1.59
N THR A 44 5.84 7.12 2.28
CA THR A 44 4.50 6.82 2.79
C THR A 44 3.53 6.65 1.63
N CYS A 45 2.49 5.85 1.85
CA CYS A 45 1.46 5.63 0.86
C CYS A 45 0.06 5.58 1.47
N ASP A 46 -0.92 5.86 0.63
CA ASP A 46 -2.34 5.78 0.96
C ASP A 46 -3.06 4.85 -0.02
N THR A 47 -4.27 4.43 0.34
CA THR A 47 -5.15 3.74 -0.61
C THR A 47 -5.96 4.75 -1.43
N TYR A 48 -6.05 4.53 -2.74
CA TYR A 48 -6.77 5.42 -3.65
C TYR A 48 -7.45 4.63 -4.76
N TYR A 49 -8.60 5.12 -5.22
CA TYR A 49 -9.29 4.58 -6.39
C TYR A 49 -8.98 5.45 -7.61
N VAL A 50 -8.26 4.87 -8.57
CA VAL A 50 -8.03 5.52 -9.85
C VAL A 50 -9.17 5.13 -10.78
N SER A 51 -10.01 6.10 -11.11
CA SER A 51 -11.00 5.98 -12.18
C SER A 51 -10.36 6.34 -13.51
N ASP A 52 -10.47 5.46 -14.50
CA ASP A 52 -10.14 5.80 -15.88
C ASP A 52 -11.41 6.18 -16.66
N ASN A 53 -11.25 6.96 -17.73
CA ASN A 53 -12.37 7.37 -18.59
C ASN A 53 -13.01 6.19 -19.36
N ARG A 54 -12.57 4.94 -19.12
CA ARG A 54 -13.07 3.71 -19.72
C ARG A 54 -13.93 2.90 -18.73
N GLY A 55 -14.06 3.37 -17.49
CA GLY A 55 -14.92 2.79 -16.46
C GLY A 55 -14.29 1.65 -15.66
N ASP A 56 -12.97 1.47 -15.72
CA ASP A 56 -12.25 0.46 -14.92
C ASP A 56 -11.61 1.11 -13.69
N ASP A 57 -12.41 1.22 -12.63
CA ASP A 57 -11.95 1.71 -11.33
C ASP A 57 -11.03 0.68 -10.69
N ARG A 58 -9.82 1.10 -10.31
CA ARG A 58 -8.84 0.24 -9.65
C ARG A 58 -8.35 0.81 -8.33
N LEU A 59 -8.32 -0.04 -7.31
CA LEU A 59 -7.69 0.25 -6.02
C LEU A 59 -6.17 0.16 -6.17
N VAL A 60 -5.47 1.20 -5.74
CA VAL A 60 -4.01 1.29 -5.76
C VAL A 60 -3.48 1.77 -4.40
N LEU A 61 -2.21 1.47 -4.13
CA LEU A 61 -1.41 2.23 -3.17
C LEU A 61 -0.78 3.40 -3.93
N ILE A 62 -1.04 4.62 -3.44
CA ILE A 62 -0.57 5.85 -4.06
C ILE A 62 0.46 6.54 -3.17
N THR A 63 1.50 7.08 -3.77
CA THR A 63 2.47 7.96 -3.11
C THR A 63 2.27 9.39 -3.60
N ASN A 64 2.74 10.37 -2.82
CA ASN A 64 2.65 11.80 -3.16
C ASN A 64 1.21 12.32 -3.37
N ILE A 65 0.22 11.81 -2.63
CA ILE A 65 -1.19 12.19 -2.78
C ILE A 65 -1.42 13.70 -2.57
N GLU A 66 -0.62 14.35 -1.73
CA GLU A 66 -0.68 15.79 -1.48
C GLU A 66 -0.53 16.61 -2.78
N LYS A 67 0.33 16.16 -3.71
CA LYS A 67 0.53 16.84 -4.99
C LYS A 67 -0.73 16.87 -5.85
N ILE A 68 -1.58 15.85 -5.74
CA ILE A 68 -2.86 15.80 -6.47
C ILE A 68 -3.78 16.93 -5.97
N PHE A 69 -3.77 17.22 -4.67
CA PHE A 69 -4.63 18.27 -4.11
C PHE A 69 -4.03 19.67 -4.28
N GLU A 70 -2.71 19.79 -4.33
CA GLU A 70 -2.02 21.05 -4.69
C GLU A 70 -2.30 21.48 -6.13
N GLU A 71 -2.33 20.55 -7.10
CA GLU A 71 -2.60 20.86 -8.51
C GLU A 71 -4.06 21.26 -8.79
N ASN A 72 -4.97 20.96 -7.86
CA ASN A 72 -6.41 21.28 -7.96
C ASN A 72 -6.83 22.51 -7.14
N SER A 73 -5.87 23.24 -6.55
CA SER A 73 -6.07 24.46 -5.75
C SER A 73 -5.60 25.71 -6.50
#